data_AF-A0A1Q9XI23-F1
#
_entry.id   AF-A0A1Q9XI23-F1
#
_cell.length_a   1.000
_cell.length_b   1.000
_cell.length_c   1.000
_cell.angle_alpha   90.00
_cell.angle_beta   90.00
_cell.angle_gamma   90.00
#
_symmetry.space_group_name_H-M   'P 1'
#
loop_
_entity.id
_entity.type
_entity.pdbx_description
1 polymer ?
#
loop_
_entity_poly.entity_id
_entity_poly.type
_entity_poly.pdbx_seq_one_letter_code
_entity_poly.pdbx_strand_id
1 'polypeptide(L)' 'MTLYAGDHLPPHFHVRLQDGREALVEINGLAVLSGRIARRELAAALQWAAENHALLSAKWEELNP' A
#
# COMPACT_ATOMS: atom_id res chain seq x y z
N MET A 1 -6.23 -4.41 -1.06
CA MET A 1 -4.78 -4.17 -0.93
C MET A 1 -4.10 -5.50 -0.74
N THR A 2 -2.87 -5.65 -1.24
CA THR A 2 -2.05 -6.86 -1.03
C THR A 2 -0.68 -6.48 -0.49
N LEU A 3 -0.11 -7.32 0.38
CA LEU A 3 1.28 -7.27 0.84
C LEU A 3 1.96 -8.58 0.41
N TYR A 4 3.25 -8.52 0.07
CA TYR A 4 4.04 -9.68 -0.31
C TYR A 4 5.15 -9.97 0.71
N ALA A 5 5.61 -11.23 0.72
CA ALA A 5 6.75 -11.66 1.53
C ALA A 5 8.07 -11.43 0.75
N GLY A 6 9.11 -10.97 1.44
CA GLY A 6 10.40 -10.61 0.84
C GLY A 6 10.41 -9.26 0.11
N ASP A 7 9.44 -8.37 0.40
CA ASP A 7 9.38 -7.03 -0.17
C ASP A 7 10.52 -6.16 0.38
N HIS A 8 11.08 -5.31 -0.49
CA HIS A 8 12.14 -4.39 -0.11
C HIS A 8 11.61 -3.18 0.67
N LEU A 9 12.49 -2.57 1.47
CA LEU A 9 12.22 -1.29 2.15
C LEU A 9 12.03 -0.15 1.12
N PRO A 10 11.19 0.85 1.41
CA PRO A 10 10.40 1.00 2.64
C PRO A 10 9.17 0.08 2.66
N PRO A 11 8.58 -0.20 3.85
CA PRO A 11 7.36 -0.98 3.98
C PRO A 11 6.24 -0.39 3.12
N HIS A 12 5.61 -1.21 2.28
CA HIS A 12 4.61 -0.77 1.31
C HIS A 12 3.51 -1.80 1.09
N PHE A 13 2.43 -1.38 0.45
CA PHE A 13 1.33 -2.24 0.01
C PHE A 13 0.90 -1.89 -1.41
N HIS A 14 0.27 -2.84 -2.09
CA HIS A 14 -0.23 -2.66 -3.45
C HIS A 14 -1.71 -2.28 -3.44
N VAL A 15 -2.05 -1.26 -4.22
CA VAL A 15 -3.42 -0.91 -4.59
C VAL A 15 -3.65 -1.31 -6.03
N ARG A 16 -4.54 -2.29 -6.25
CA ARG A 16 -4.98 -2.72 -7.58
C ARG A 16 -6.38 -2.23 -7.86
N LEU A 17 -6.56 -1.57 -9.01
CA LEU A 17 -7.87 -1.21 -9.53
C LEU A 17 -8.46 -2.37 -10.34
N GLN A 18 -9.77 -2.33 -10.56
CA GLN A 18 -10.48 -3.35 -11.34
C GLN A 18 -10.00 -3.44 -12.80
N ASP A 19 -9.46 -2.35 -13.34
CA ASP A 19 -8.91 -2.30 -14.70
C ASP A 19 -7.47 -2.83 -14.79
N GLY A 20 -6.94 -3.38 -13.70
CA GLY A 20 -5.60 -3.98 -13.64
C GLY A 20 -4.47 -2.99 -13.38
N ARG A 21 -4.73 -1.68 -13.30
CA ARG A 21 -3.70 -0.71 -12.88
C ARG A 21 -3.31 -0.95 -11.43
N GLU A 22 -2.04 -0.74 -11.15
CA GLU A 22 -1.46 -0.91 -9.82
C GLU A 22 -0.66 0.32 -9.39
N ALA A 23 -0.69 0.61 -8.09
CA ALA A 23 0.23 1.51 -7.43
C ALA A 23 0.81 0.87 -6.16
N LEU A 24 2.08 1.15 -5.91
CA LEU A 24 2.76 0.82 -4.65
C LEU A 24 2.69 2.04 -3.75
N VAL A 25 2.25 1.85 -2.52
CA VAL A 25 2.08 2.91 -1.53
C VAL A 25 2.86 2.56 -0.28
N GLU A 26 3.73 3.47 0.16
CA GLU A 26 4.45 3.36 1.42
C GLU A 26 3.45 3.32 2.59
N ILE A 27 3.62 2.38 3.52
CA ILE A 27 2.78 2.27 4.71
C ILE A 27 2.96 3.52 5.58
N ASN A 28 4.20 3.97 5.73
CA ASN A 28 4.53 5.18 6.48
C ASN A 28 4.28 6.41 5.60
N GLY A 29 3.40 7.31 6.03
CA GLY A 29 3.16 8.57 5.31
C GLY A 29 2.35 8.46 4.01
N LEU A 30 2.01 7.25 3.54
CA LEU A 30 1.10 7.00 2.41
C LEU A 30 1.56 7.64 1.09
N ALA A 31 2.88 7.72 0.90
CA ALA A 31 3.48 8.18 -0.35
C ALA A 31 3.29 7.13 -1.45
N VAL A 32 2.95 7.57 -2.67
CA VAL A 32 2.93 6.66 -3.82
C VAL A 32 4.36 6.48 -4.32
N LEU A 33 4.88 5.26 -4.20
CA LEU A 33 6.24 4.89 -4.58
C LEU A 33 6.34 4.57 -6.08
N SER A 34 5.30 3.96 -6.64
CA SER A 34 5.24 3.58 -8.05
C SER A 34 3.79 3.47 -8.53
N GLY A 35 3.60 3.52 -9.84
CA GLY A 35 2.29 3.46 -10.51
C GLY A 35 1.81 4.80 -11.05
N ARG A 36 0.94 4.74 -12.07
CA ARG A 36 0.29 5.92 -12.68
C ARG A 36 -1.22 5.82 -12.48
N ILE A 37 -1.64 5.98 -11.23
CA ILE A 37 -3.05 6.06 -10.84
C ILE A 37 -3.33 7.47 -10.33
N ALA A 38 -4.43 8.09 -10.77
CA ALA A 38 -4.76 9.43 -10.32
C ALA A 38 -5.08 9.43 -8.82
N ARG A 39 -4.65 10.46 -8.09
CA ARG A 39 -4.83 10.52 -6.63
C ARG A 39 -6.31 10.39 -6.18
N ARG A 40 -7.25 10.84 -7.02
CA ARG A 40 -8.69 10.67 -6.77
C ARG A 40 -9.11 9.19 -6.70
N GLU A 41 -8.49 8.34 -7.52
CA GLU A 41 -8.80 6.91 -7.61
C GLU A 41 -8.17 6.14 -6.45
N LEU A 42 -7.07 6.65 -5.88
CA LEU A 42 -6.45 6.11 -4.67
C LEU A 42 -7.11 6.60 -3.38
N ALA A 43 -7.95 7.63 -3.42
CA ALA A 43 -8.39 8.34 -2.20
C ALA A 43 -9.02 7.40 -1.15
N ALA A 44 -9.94 6.53 -1.55
CA ALA A 44 -10.58 5.59 -0.63
C ALA A 44 -9.58 4.58 -0.04
N ALA A 45 -8.64 4.11 -0.86
CA ALA A 45 -7.58 3.22 -0.42
C ALA A 45 -6.63 3.91 0.59
N LEU A 46 -6.20 5.14 0.30
CA LEU A 46 -5.32 5.90 1.20
C LEU A 46 -6.02 6.26 2.52
N GLN A 47 -7.31 6.62 2.48
CA GLN A 47 -8.08 6.86 3.69
C GLN A 47 -8.15 5.61 4.56
N TRP A 48 -8.51 4.47 3.96
CA TRP A 48 -8.56 3.19 4.69
C TRP A 48 -7.19 2.83 5.28
N ALA A 49 -6.09 3.04 4.54
CA ALA A 49 -4.74 2.78 5.04
C ALA A 49 -4.35 3.70 6.21
N ALA A 50 -4.79 4.97 6.20
CA ALA A 50 -4.56 5.88 7.31
C ALA A 50 -5.27 5.41 8.59
N GLU A 51 -6.52 4.94 8.46
CA GLU A 51 -7.31 4.42 9.58
C GLU A 51 -6.82 3.05 10.08
N ASN A 52 -6.08 2.30 9.24
CA ASN A 52 -5.62 0.94 9.52
C ASN A 52 -4.09 0.79 9.52
N HIS A 53 -3.35 1.88 9.79
CA HIS A 53 -1.89 1.91 9.73
C HIS A 53 -1.24 0.80 10.58
N ALA A 54 -1.65 0.67 11.84
CA ALA A 54 -1.10 -0.36 12.74
C ALA A 54 -1.32 -1.79 12.23
N LEU A 55 -2.46 -2.07 11.61
CA LEU A 55 -2.75 -3.36 10.99
C LEU A 55 -1.81 -3.63 9.81
N LEU A 56 -1.61 -2.63 8.95
CA LEU A 56 -0.72 -2.74 7.80
C LEU A 56 0.74 -2.96 8.24
N SER A 57 1.22 -2.21 9.22
CA SER A 57 2.57 -2.37 9.77
C SER A 57 2.79 -3.75 10.35
N ALA A 58 1.89 -4.23 11.22
CA ALA A 58 2.01 -5.57 11.81
C ALA A 58 1.98 -6.68 10.76
N LYS A 59 1.12 -6.54 9.73
CA LYS A 59 1.05 -7.50 8.63
C LYS A 59 2.28 -7.48 7.73
N TRP A 60 2.88 -6.32 7.52
CA TRP A 60 4.12 -6.23 6.76
C TRP A 60 5.26 -6.92 7.51
N GLU A 61 5.40 -6.68 8.81
CA GLU A 61 6.40 -7.35 9.67
C GLU A 61 6.21 -8.87 9.70
N GLU A 62 4.98 -9.36 9.80
CA GLU A 62 4.67 -10.81 9.77
C GLU A 62 5.12 -11.47 8.46
N LEU A 63 4.98 -10.77 7.34
CA LEU A 63 5.35 -11.26 6.01
C LEU A 63 6.85 -11.04 5.67
N ASN A 64 7.52 -10.14 6.40
CA ASN A 64 8.90 -9.72 6.16
C ASN A 64 9.72 -9.73 7.48
N PRO A 65 9.94 -10.92 8.07
CA PRO A 65 10.73 -11.07 9.30
C PRO A 65 12.24 -10.89 9.10
#